data_AF-A0A6P5GT84-F1
#
_entry.id   AF-A0A6P5GT84-F1
#
_cell.length_a   1.000
_cell.length_b   1.000
_cell.length_c   1.000
_cell.angle_alpha   90.00
_cell.angle_beta   90.00
_cell.angle_gamma   90.00
#
_symmetry.space_group_name_H-M   'P 1'
#
loop_
_entity.id
_entity.type
_entity.pdbx_description
1 polymer ?
#
loop_
_entity_poly.entity_id
_entity_poly.type
_entity_poly.pdbx_seq_one_letter_code
_entity_poly.pdbx_strand_id
1 'polypeptide(L)'
;MAPAQRSCRVLLLIALLTALPLLAIVAAAAAGAATATTLGNKAALMSTTQSSPIVSRIAFGSCANQSAPQPIWDAINKFDPQLFIWLGDNVYGDNKRPFRIFGKERTIGPWKNVPRFFPSTEEELQRRYEMAKSNPGYAKLREKAQVIGTWDDHDYGLNDAGKEFTGKNTSQRLLLDFLDEAEDSPRRKQAGVYTSYLFGPKGKQVKVILLDTRYHRDPLFSDGSILGNSQWRWLERELNGPGSEITIIASSIQVISNLSATTAPLFSMEAWGRFPKERERLYKLIDSSKRNGIFFISGDVHFGEITRYDCGCQYPLYDITSSGLTQAVEKAVPSSLAFFLRVIAWLVPSTMRVFGPYCRYRSCTYGQPNFGAIQVDWNSIPQRLKIELRDLNGESVAGVDFLLSELQLGNKHMTSKRGWGYQHHCSVETDLPWILRYCLAFLFFGAVTVAIMTIVLLVSVILSVGNMFLRKYKID
;
A
#
# COMPACT_ATOMS: atom_id res chain seq x y z
N MET A 1 -50.42 50.94 22.11
CA MET A 1 -50.10 52.01 21.15
C MET A 1 -49.91 51.40 19.77
N ALA A 2 -50.58 51.96 18.76
CA ALA A 2 -50.18 51.89 17.35
C ALA A 2 -49.49 53.26 17.01
N PRO A 3 -49.11 53.64 15.77
CA PRO A 3 -49.40 52.99 14.47
C PRO A 3 -48.32 53.08 13.35
N ALA A 4 -48.69 52.55 12.16
CA ALA A 4 -48.36 53.05 10.80
C ALA A 4 -46.91 52.93 10.27
N GLN A 5 -46.60 52.89 8.95
CA GLN A 5 -47.30 52.66 7.66
C GLN A 5 -46.19 52.27 6.61
N ARG A 6 -46.38 52.03 5.30
CA ARG A 6 -47.51 52.29 4.38
C ARG A 6 -47.85 51.10 3.45
N SER A 7 -48.06 51.28 2.13
CA SER A 7 -49.12 50.52 1.42
C SER A 7 -49.10 50.51 -0.12
N CYS A 8 -49.63 49.43 -0.74
CA CYS A 8 -50.56 49.36 -1.91
C CYS A 8 -50.92 47.85 -2.14
N ARG A 9 -52.17 47.37 -2.32
CA ARG A 9 -53.39 47.73 -3.10
C ARG A 9 -53.34 47.25 -4.57
N VAL A 10 -54.40 46.65 -5.18
CA VAL A 10 -55.73 46.11 -4.73
C VAL A 10 -56.34 45.25 -5.90
N LEU A 11 -57.49 44.58 -5.70
CA LEU A 11 -58.26 43.69 -6.64
C LEU A 11 -57.63 42.29 -6.83
N LEU A 12 -58.34 41.14 -6.81
CA LEU A 12 -59.73 40.74 -6.46
C LEU A 12 -59.67 39.21 -6.08
N LEU A 13 -60.67 38.35 -5.79
CA LEU A 13 -62.14 38.28 -5.90
C LEU A 13 -62.72 37.32 -4.81
N ILE A 14 -64.01 36.99 -4.91
CA ILE A 14 -64.82 35.90 -4.31
C ILE A 14 -64.03 34.59 -4.05
N ALA A 15 -64.24 33.75 -3.02
CA ALA A 15 -64.91 33.72 -1.70
C ALA A 15 -65.39 32.26 -1.44
N LEU A 16 -65.49 31.84 -0.18
CA LEU A 16 -65.73 30.44 0.21
C LEU A 16 -67.21 30.01 0.15
N LEU A 17 -67.45 28.69 0.08
CA LEU A 17 -68.44 28.01 0.95
C LEU A 17 -68.13 26.51 1.11
N THR A 18 -68.83 25.84 2.03
CA THR A 18 -68.47 24.53 2.61
C THR A 18 -69.66 23.55 2.66
N ALA A 19 -69.39 22.30 3.07
CA ALA A 19 -70.28 21.25 3.60
C ALA A 19 -70.53 19.98 2.73
N LEU A 20 -70.81 18.88 3.44
CA LEU A 20 -71.20 17.54 3.00
C LEU A 20 -72.73 17.33 3.24
N PRO A 21 -73.30 16.10 3.12
CA PRO A 21 -73.41 15.17 1.97
C PRO A 21 -74.87 14.71 1.73
N LEU A 22 -75.16 13.86 0.70
CA LEU A 22 -76.21 12.82 0.82
C LEU A 22 -76.19 11.69 -0.26
N LEU A 23 -76.93 10.62 0.06
CA LEU A 23 -77.32 9.34 -0.59
C LEU A 23 -77.70 9.35 -2.12
N ALA A 24 -77.86 8.22 -2.86
CA ALA A 24 -77.42 6.80 -2.72
C ALA A 24 -77.91 5.88 -3.89
N ILE A 25 -77.21 4.74 -4.12
CA ILE A 25 -77.69 3.43 -4.70
C ILE A 25 -78.13 3.46 -6.21
N VAL A 26 -77.75 2.54 -7.11
CA VAL A 26 -78.07 1.08 -7.23
C VAL A 26 -76.90 0.24 -7.80
N ALA A 27 -76.85 -1.04 -7.36
CA ALA A 27 -76.11 -2.23 -7.84
C ALA A 27 -75.84 -2.37 -9.36
N ALA A 28 -74.91 -3.20 -9.86
CA ALA A 28 -73.72 -3.94 -9.36
C ALA A 28 -72.98 -4.48 -10.62
N ALA A 29 -71.99 -5.40 -10.66
CA ALA A 29 -71.36 -6.35 -9.73
C ALA A 29 -69.87 -6.56 -10.18
N ALA A 30 -69.04 -7.56 -9.80
CA ALA A 30 -69.25 -8.82 -9.08
C ALA A 30 -68.00 -9.20 -8.22
N ALA A 31 -67.62 -10.49 -8.19
CA ALA A 31 -66.66 -11.08 -7.26
C ALA A 31 -65.30 -11.51 -7.87
N GLY A 32 -64.22 -11.30 -7.13
CA GLY A 32 -62.87 -11.80 -7.39
C GLY A 32 -61.97 -11.59 -6.16
N ALA A 33 -61.38 -12.67 -5.63
CA ALA A 33 -60.54 -12.68 -4.42
C ALA A 33 -59.20 -11.91 -4.59
N ALA A 34 -58.44 -11.51 -3.56
CA ALA A 34 -58.69 -11.24 -2.13
C ALA A 34 -57.40 -10.63 -1.53
N THR A 35 -57.49 -9.98 -0.35
CA THR A 35 -56.36 -9.66 0.58
C THR A 35 -55.06 -9.06 0.00
N ALA A 36 -54.90 -7.74 0.14
CA ALA A 36 -53.61 -7.05 0.03
C ALA A 36 -53.39 -6.09 1.21
N THR A 37 -53.20 -6.64 2.42
CA THR A 37 -53.06 -5.86 3.66
C THR A 37 -51.60 -5.78 4.12
N THR A 38 -51.10 -4.55 4.29
CA THR A 38 -49.95 -4.20 5.16
C THR A 38 -48.69 -5.08 5.10
N LEU A 39 -47.78 -4.78 4.17
CA LEU A 39 -46.36 -5.17 4.28
C LEU A 39 -45.35 -4.03 4.06
N GLY A 40 -45.84 -2.78 4.02
CA GLY A 40 -45.02 -1.56 4.00
C GLY A 40 -44.61 -1.07 5.39
N ASN A 41 -43.92 -1.91 6.19
CA ASN A 41 -43.12 -1.48 7.36
C ASN A 41 -42.38 -2.68 8.04
N LYS A 42 -41.52 -3.37 7.29
CA LYS A 42 -40.60 -4.39 7.87
C LYS A 42 -39.13 -4.31 7.44
N ALA A 43 -38.76 -3.37 6.56
CA ALA A 43 -37.37 -3.12 6.17
C ALA A 43 -36.62 -2.18 7.14
N ALA A 44 -37.32 -1.53 8.09
CA ALA A 44 -36.79 -0.46 8.92
C ALA A 44 -36.74 -0.76 10.44
N LEU A 45 -36.75 -2.04 10.84
CA LEU A 45 -36.45 -2.43 12.23
C LEU A 45 -35.86 -3.85 12.38
N MET A 46 -34.97 -4.25 11.47
CA MET A 46 -34.12 -5.44 11.64
C MET A 46 -32.63 -5.07 11.54
N SER A 47 -32.20 -4.16 12.41
CA SER A 47 -30.80 -4.12 12.85
C SER A 47 -30.54 -5.33 13.76
N THR A 48 -30.53 -6.52 13.17
CA THR A 48 -30.07 -7.73 13.87
C THR A 48 -28.59 -7.56 14.16
N THR A 49 -28.21 -7.68 15.42
CA THR A 49 -26.80 -7.63 15.86
C THR A 49 -26.03 -8.86 15.39
N GLN A 50 -25.72 -8.93 14.10
CA GLN A 50 -24.62 -9.74 13.62
C GLN A 50 -23.33 -9.16 14.21
N SER A 51 -22.78 -9.83 15.21
CA SER A 51 -21.47 -9.49 15.74
C SER A 51 -20.43 -9.68 14.63
N SER A 52 -19.76 -8.60 14.20
CA SER A 52 -18.66 -8.68 13.24
C SER A 52 -17.68 -9.79 13.66
N PRO A 53 -17.29 -10.70 12.75
CA PRO A 53 -16.51 -11.88 13.10
C PRO A 53 -15.18 -11.47 13.76
N ILE A 54 -14.77 -12.22 14.78
CA ILE A 54 -13.45 -12.06 15.40
C ILE A 54 -12.40 -12.49 14.38
N VAL A 55 -11.53 -11.57 14.00
CA VAL A 55 -10.40 -11.84 13.10
C VAL A 55 -9.15 -12.07 13.93
N SER A 56 -8.56 -13.25 13.79
CA SER A 56 -7.36 -13.72 14.49
C SER A 56 -6.22 -14.07 13.51
N ARG A 57 -6.54 -14.37 12.24
CA ARG A 57 -5.54 -14.64 11.18
C ARG A 57 -5.77 -13.73 9.98
N ILE A 58 -4.78 -12.90 9.65
CA ILE A 58 -4.81 -11.98 8.50
C ILE A 58 -3.58 -12.26 7.64
N ALA A 59 -3.76 -12.39 6.33
CA ALA A 59 -2.66 -12.43 5.36
C ALA A 59 -2.66 -11.15 4.51
N PHE A 60 -1.50 -10.76 3.98
CA PHE A 60 -1.40 -9.57 3.12
C PHE A 60 -0.21 -9.64 2.15
N GLY A 61 -0.22 -8.78 1.13
CA GLY A 61 0.94 -8.57 0.26
C GLY A 61 0.63 -7.71 -0.97
N SER A 62 1.67 -7.43 -1.75
CA SER A 62 1.61 -6.73 -3.05
C SER A 62 2.39 -7.47 -4.14
N CYS A 63 2.34 -6.95 -5.37
CA CYS A 63 3.23 -7.33 -6.47
C CYS A 63 2.95 -8.73 -7.03
N ALA A 64 1.70 -8.93 -7.45
CA ALA A 64 1.15 -10.14 -8.04
C ALA A 64 0.93 -10.02 -9.56
N ASN A 65 1.95 -10.38 -10.33
CA ASN A 65 1.86 -10.51 -11.78
C ASN A 65 0.96 -11.68 -12.17
N GLN A 66 -0.24 -11.35 -12.62
CA GLN A 66 -1.30 -12.21 -13.13
C GLN A 66 -0.85 -13.21 -14.21
N SER A 67 0.25 -12.92 -14.91
CA SER A 67 0.83 -13.78 -15.96
C SER A 67 1.98 -14.66 -15.47
N ALA A 68 2.41 -14.53 -14.21
CA ALA A 68 3.46 -15.35 -13.60
C ALA A 68 2.86 -16.53 -12.80
N PRO A 69 3.57 -17.66 -12.64
CA PRO A 69 3.17 -18.71 -11.70
C PRO A 69 3.09 -18.17 -10.26
N GLN A 70 2.00 -18.48 -9.54
CA GLN A 70 1.73 -17.94 -8.20
C GLN A 70 1.58 -19.02 -7.10
N PRO A 71 2.57 -19.92 -6.89
CA PRO A 71 2.50 -20.96 -5.84
C PRO A 71 2.46 -20.38 -4.41
N ILE A 72 2.71 -19.08 -4.23
CA ILE A 72 2.52 -18.35 -2.96
C ILE A 72 1.10 -18.56 -2.38
N TRP A 73 0.08 -18.74 -3.24
CA TRP A 73 -1.28 -18.98 -2.80
C TRP A 73 -1.46 -20.30 -2.05
N ASP A 74 -0.64 -21.32 -2.29
CA ASP A 74 -0.74 -22.58 -1.54
C ASP A 74 -0.31 -22.37 -0.07
N ALA A 75 0.74 -21.58 0.15
CA ALA A 75 1.18 -21.19 1.49
C ALA A 75 0.18 -20.26 2.20
N ILE A 76 -0.43 -19.31 1.46
CA ILE A 76 -1.47 -18.42 1.99
C ILE A 76 -2.75 -19.22 2.34
N ASN A 77 -3.21 -20.12 1.47
CA ASN A 77 -4.36 -20.99 1.76
C ASN A 77 -4.08 -21.96 2.92
N LYS A 78 -2.84 -22.44 3.07
CA LYS A 78 -2.39 -23.30 4.20
C LYS A 78 -2.31 -22.53 5.53
N PHE A 79 -2.12 -21.22 5.49
CA PHE A 79 -2.24 -20.35 6.68
C PHE A 79 -3.71 -20.10 7.09
N ASP A 80 -4.67 -20.41 6.21
CA ASP A 80 -6.12 -20.32 6.43
C ASP A 80 -6.55 -18.96 7.04
N PRO A 81 -6.20 -17.82 6.41
CA PRO A 81 -6.56 -16.49 6.90
C PRO A 81 -8.08 -16.27 6.83
N GLN A 82 -8.60 -15.45 7.74
CA GLN A 82 -9.99 -14.99 7.72
C GLN A 82 -10.16 -13.71 6.90
N LEU A 83 -9.06 -12.96 6.73
CA LEU A 83 -8.97 -11.71 6.00
C LEU A 83 -7.68 -11.72 5.16
N PHE A 84 -7.79 -11.36 3.87
CA PHE A 84 -6.65 -11.05 3.02
C PHE A 84 -6.66 -9.57 2.65
N ILE A 85 -5.51 -8.89 2.77
CA ILE A 85 -5.35 -7.48 2.46
C ILE A 85 -4.39 -7.32 1.27
N TRP A 86 -4.94 -6.88 0.14
CA TRP A 86 -4.18 -6.41 -1.01
C TRP A 86 -3.56 -5.04 -0.74
N LEU A 87 -2.26 -4.93 -0.96
CA LEU A 87 -1.47 -3.70 -0.77
C LEU A 87 -1.04 -3.06 -2.10
N GLY A 88 -1.63 -3.46 -3.23
CA GLY A 88 -1.32 -2.90 -4.54
C GLY A 88 -0.44 -3.79 -5.41
N ASP A 89 -0.22 -3.36 -6.65
CA ASP A 89 0.26 -4.22 -7.75
C ASP A 89 -0.54 -5.54 -7.79
N ASN A 90 -1.85 -5.41 -7.61
CA ASN A 90 -2.79 -6.54 -7.59
C ASN A 90 -2.84 -7.21 -8.98
N VAL A 91 -2.52 -6.41 -10.00
CA VAL A 91 -2.10 -6.80 -11.35
C VAL A 91 -0.96 -5.89 -11.80
N TYR A 92 -0.14 -6.34 -12.74
CA TYR A 92 0.73 -5.44 -13.50
C TYR A 92 -0.07 -4.88 -14.66
N GLY A 93 -0.73 -3.75 -14.42
CA GLY A 93 -1.73 -3.14 -15.30
C GLY A 93 -1.14 -2.39 -16.49
N ASP A 94 0.06 -1.81 -16.37
CA ASP A 94 0.69 -1.01 -17.42
C ASP A 94 1.55 -1.83 -18.42
N ASN A 95 2.13 -1.16 -19.43
CA ASN A 95 2.89 -1.77 -20.50
C ASN A 95 4.37 -1.33 -20.49
N LYS A 96 5.29 -2.30 -20.64
CA LYS A 96 6.74 -2.13 -20.42
C LYS A 96 7.55 -2.34 -21.69
N ARG A 97 8.23 -1.30 -22.17
CA ARG A 97 9.14 -1.36 -23.32
C ARG A 97 10.43 -2.12 -23.00
N PRO A 98 11.00 -2.87 -23.97
CA PRO A 98 12.28 -3.54 -23.80
C PRO A 98 13.40 -2.50 -23.57
N PHE A 99 14.38 -2.86 -22.75
CA PHE A 99 15.51 -1.98 -22.46
C PHE A 99 16.38 -1.78 -23.71
N ARG A 100 16.47 -0.55 -24.20
CA ARG A 100 17.22 -0.20 -25.42
C ARG A 100 18.11 1.02 -25.17
N ILE A 101 19.39 0.89 -25.52
CA ILE A 101 20.41 1.95 -25.41
C ILE A 101 20.53 2.74 -26.74
N PHE A 102 20.26 2.07 -27.87
CA PHE A 102 20.43 2.60 -29.23
C PHE A 102 19.11 2.63 -30.01
N GLY A 103 19.08 3.40 -31.09
CA GLY A 103 17.91 3.55 -31.97
C GLY A 103 16.93 4.64 -31.54
N LYS A 104 15.89 4.87 -32.36
CA LYS A 104 14.87 5.92 -32.14
C LYS A 104 14.00 5.66 -30.90
N GLU A 105 13.78 4.39 -30.55
CA GLU A 105 13.02 3.97 -29.36
C GLU A 105 13.94 3.58 -28.18
N ARG A 106 15.07 4.27 -27.97
CA ARG A 106 15.91 4.01 -26.79
C ARG A 106 15.19 4.43 -25.51
N THR A 107 15.25 3.58 -24.49
CA THR A 107 14.70 3.83 -23.14
C THR A 107 15.74 4.42 -22.20
N ILE A 108 17.02 4.40 -22.58
CA ILE A 108 18.13 4.96 -21.80
C ILE A 108 19.19 5.58 -22.74
N GLY A 109 19.84 6.65 -22.30
CA GLY A 109 20.85 7.38 -23.05
C GLY A 109 20.98 8.84 -22.56
N PRO A 110 22.06 9.56 -22.93
CA PRO A 110 22.37 10.91 -22.42
C PRO A 110 21.56 12.05 -23.06
N TRP A 111 20.45 11.74 -23.74
CA TRP A 111 19.52 12.73 -24.32
C TRP A 111 18.08 12.23 -24.13
N LYS A 112 17.08 12.92 -24.70
CA LYS A 112 15.67 12.50 -24.66
C LYS A 112 15.52 11.01 -25.03
N ASN A 113 14.86 10.26 -24.16
CA ASN A 113 14.55 8.84 -24.28
C ASN A 113 13.03 8.65 -24.33
N VAL A 114 12.54 7.52 -24.84
CA VAL A 114 11.11 7.20 -24.73
C VAL A 114 10.78 6.70 -23.32
N PRO A 115 9.61 7.01 -22.75
CA PRO A 115 9.16 6.40 -21.50
C PRO A 115 9.24 4.87 -21.57
N ARG A 116 9.84 4.26 -20.55
CA ARG A 116 9.94 2.80 -20.47
C ARG A 116 8.56 2.17 -20.24
N PHE A 117 7.73 2.84 -19.46
CA PHE A 117 6.37 2.43 -19.13
C PHE A 117 5.36 3.32 -19.87
N PHE A 118 4.21 2.75 -20.20
CA PHE A 118 3.08 3.45 -20.80
C PHE A 118 1.78 2.73 -20.40
N PRO A 119 0.64 3.44 -20.29
CA PRO A 119 -0.60 2.80 -19.86
C PRO A 119 -1.10 1.76 -20.87
N SER A 120 -1.93 0.85 -20.37
CA SER A 120 -2.72 -0.09 -21.14
C SER A 120 -4.07 0.51 -21.56
N THR A 121 -4.84 -0.21 -22.38
CA THR A 121 -6.25 0.13 -22.63
C THR A 121 -7.14 -0.36 -21.48
N GLU A 122 -8.39 0.11 -21.43
CA GLU A 122 -9.35 -0.34 -20.41
C GLU A 122 -9.58 -1.86 -20.49
N GLU A 123 -9.70 -2.40 -21.70
CA GLU A 123 -9.91 -3.82 -21.97
C GLU A 123 -8.68 -4.66 -21.62
N GLU A 124 -7.47 -4.12 -21.85
CA GLU A 124 -6.23 -4.76 -21.39
C GLU A 124 -6.15 -4.81 -19.86
N LEU A 125 -6.52 -3.73 -19.16
CA LEU A 125 -6.50 -3.69 -17.70
C LEU A 125 -7.58 -4.60 -17.08
N GLN A 126 -8.80 -4.55 -17.61
CA GLN A 126 -9.90 -5.44 -17.20
C GLN A 126 -9.49 -6.91 -17.36
N ARG A 127 -8.97 -7.31 -18.52
CA ARG A 127 -8.52 -8.68 -18.77
C ARG A 127 -7.42 -9.14 -17.80
N ARG A 128 -6.55 -8.24 -17.35
CA ARG A 128 -5.51 -8.56 -16.35
C ARG A 128 -6.12 -8.82 -14.97
N TYR A 129 -7.12 -8.04 -14.57
CA TYR A 129 -7.89 -8.29 -13.34
C TYR A 129 -8.69 -9.59 -13.43
N GLU A 130 -9.31 -9.90 -14.57
CA GLU A 130 -9.97 -11.19 -14.82
C GLU A 130 -8.99 -12.36 -14.70
N MET A 131 -7.79 -12.25 -15.30
CA MET A 131 -6.73 -13.25 -15.16
C MET A 131 -6.34 -13.47 -13.70
N ALA A 132 -6.08 -12.40 -12.93
CA ALA A 132 -5.77 -12.52 -11.51
C ALA A 132 -6.92 -13.15 -10.71
N LYS A 133 -8.15 -12.69 -10.93
CA LYS A 133 -9.38 -13.15 -10.24
C LYS A 133 -9.72 -14.61 -10.57
N SER A 134 -9.29 -15.10 -11.74
CA SER A 134 -9.42 -16.50 -12.18
C SER A 134 -8.31 -17.43 -11.68
N ASN A 135 -7.25 -16.92 -11.05
CA ASN A 135 -6.14 -17.76 -10.56
C ASN A 135 -6.68 -18.77 -9.52
N PRO A 136 -6.51 -20.10 -9.69
CA PRO A 136 -7.13 -21.09 -8.81
C PRO A 136 -6.77 -20.95 -7.32
N GLY A 137 -5.54 -20.52 -7.02
CA GLY A 137 -5.10 -20.31 -5.63
C GLY A 137 -5.75 -19.09 -4.98
N TYR A 138 -5.95 -18.01 -5.74
CA TYR A 138 -6.63 -16.80 -5.28
C TYR A 138 -8.16 -16.97 -5.24
N ALA A 139 -8.75 -17.72 -6.17
CA ALA A 139 -10.16 -18.08 -6.16
C ALA A 139 -10.52 -18.87 -4.89
N LYS A 140 -9.74 -19.93 -4.60
CA LYS A 140 -9.84 -20.74 -3.36
C LYS A 140 -9.65 -19.93 -2.07
N LEU A 141 -8.86 -18.85 -2.13
CA LEU A 141 -8.73 -17.90 -1.02
C LEU A 141 -10.00 -17.05 -0.84
N ARG A 142 -10.56 -16.52 -1.94
CA ARG A 142 -11.83 -15.74 -1.94
C ARG A 142 -13.04 -16.54 -1.47
N GLU A 143 -13.02 -17.87 -1.58
CA GLU A 143 -14.06 -18.76 -1.02
C GLU A 143 -14.05 -18.83 0.53
N LYS A 144 -12.96 -18.40 1.18
CA LYS A 144 -12.72 -18.63 2.62
C LYS A 144 -12.43 -17.38 3.43
N ALA A 145 -11.63 -16.48 2.85
CA ALA A 145 -11.21 -15.23 3.47
C ALA A 145 -12.01 -14.07 2.85
N GLN A 146 -12.41 -13.10 3.67
CA GLN A 146 -12.80 -11.82 3.13
C GLN A 146 -11.58 -11.17 2.47
N VAL A 147 -11.72 -10.66 1.26
CA VAL A 147 -10.66 -9.90 0.58
C VAL A 147 -11.00 -8.41 0.62
N ILE A 148 -10.02 -7.59 0.97
CA ILE A 148 -10.08 -6.13 0.90
C ILE A 148 -8.75 -5.59 0.35
N GLY A 149 -8.69 -4.32 -0.08
CA GLY A 149 -7.39 -3.72 -0.41
C GLY A 149 -7.42 -2.42 -1.21
N THR A 150 -6.22 -2.01 -1.62
CA THR A 150 -5.88 -0.79 -2.35
C THR A 150 -4.96 -1.13 -3.54
N TRP A 151 -4.68 -0.18 -4.41
CA TRP A 151 -3.76 -0.30 -5.56
C TRP A 151 -2.33 0.16 -5.24
N ASP A 152 -1.40 -0.09 -6.17
CA ASP A 152 -0.16 0.68 -6.33
C ASP A 152 -0.07 1.25 -7.76
N ASP A 153 1.09 1.68 -8.24
CA ASP A 153 1.23 2.36 -9.54
C ASP A 153 0.88 1.47 -10.74
N HIS A 154 1.26 0.19 -10.75
CA HIS A 154 0.99 -0.65 -11.91
C HIS A 154 -0.50 -0.94 -12.12
N ASP A 155 -1.31 -1.12 -11.06
CA ASP A 155 -2.77 -1.34 -11.17
C ASP A 155 -3.62 -0.06 -11.06
N TYR A 156 -3.03 1.05 -10.57
CA TYR A 156 -3.48 2.41 -10.86
C TYR A 156 -3.32 2.77 -12.35
N GLY A 157 -2.33 2.19 -13.04
CA GLY A 157 -2.27 2.08 -14.50
C GLY A 157 -1.02 2.64 -15.19
N LEU A 158 -0.01 3.12 -14.44
CA LEU A 158 1.26 3.61 -14.97
C LEU A 158 2.33 3.72 -13.87
N ASN A 159 3.50 3.11 -14.07
CA ASN A 159 4.66 3.17 -13.16
C ASN A 159 5.00 4.62 -12.69
N ASP A 160 5.31 4.79 -11.39
CA ASP A 160 5.56 6.05 -10.67
C ASP A 160 4.43 7.11 -10.70
N ALA A 161 3.24 6.82 -11.25
CA ALA A 161 2.23 7.85 -11.49
C ALA A 161 1.41 8.26 -10.26
N GLY A 162 1.07 9.55 -10.20
CA GLY A 162 0.22 10.18 -9.20
C GLY A 162 -1.02 10.83 -9.82
N LYS A 163 -1.45 11.96 -9.26
CA LYS A 163 -2.72 12.63 -9.60
C LYS A 163 -2.81 13.13 -11.04
N GLU A 164 -1.68 13.29 -11.73
CA GLU A 164 -1.57 13.66 -13.14
C GLU A 164 -1.99 12.55 -14.11
N PHE A 165 -2.11 11.29 -13.67
CA PHE A 165 -2.61 10.21 -14.52
C PHE A 165 -4.09 10.40 -14.87
N THR A 166 -4.39 10.46 -16.16
CA THR A 166 -5.75 10.71 -16.67
C THR A 166 -6.65 9.48 -16.62
N GLY A 167 -6.09 8.26 -16.71
CA GLY A 167 -6.86 7.01 -16.71
C GLY A 167 -7.43 6.58 -15.35
N LYS A 168 -7.03 7.24 -14.26
CA LYS A 168 -7.29 6.79 -12.87
C LYS A 168 -8.75 6.52 -12.52
N ASN A 169 -9.71 7.19 -13.17
CA ASN A 169 -11.14 6.96 -12.94
C ASN A 169 -11.60 5.60 -13.51
N THR A 170 -11.04 5.18 -14.64
CA THR A 170 -11.25 3.83 -15.21
C THR A 170 -10.58 2.78 -14.32
N SER A 171 -9.32 3.01 -13.92
CA SER A 171 -8.61 2.13 -12.99
C SER A 171 -9.36 1.97 -11.67
N GLN A 172 -10.00 3.04 -11.17
CA GLN A 172 -10.75 3.02 -9.91
C GLN A 172 -11.96 2.08 -10.01
N ARG A 173 -12.73 2.17 -11.10
CA ARG A 173 -13.83 1.23 -11.37
C ARG A 173 -13.31 -0.20 -11.44
N LEU A 174 -12.30 -0.47 -12.27
CA LEU A 174 -11.78 -1.82 -12.46
C LEU A 174 -11.18 -2.45 -11.18
N LEU A 175 -10.52 -1.67 -10.31
CA LEU A 175 -10.07 -2.17 -9.01
C LEU A 175 -11.25 -2.54 -8.11
N LEU A 176 -12.29 -1.70 -8.05
CA LEU A 176 -13.45 -1.94 -7.21
C LEU A 176 -14.29 -3.13 -7.72
N ASP A 177 -14.36 -3.33 -9.04
CA ASP A 177 -14.94 -4.51 -9.67
C ASP A 177 -14.10 -5.78 -9.45
N PHE A 178 -12.76 -5.66 -9.42
CA PHE A 178 -11.86 -6.75 -9.02
C PHE A 178 -12.05 -7.15 -7.55
N LEU A 179 -12.20 -6.18 -6.64
CA LEU A 179 -12.38 -6.38 -5.19
C LEU A 179 -13.81 -6.78 -4.79
N ASP A 180 -14.74 -6.95 -5.72
CA ASP A 180 -16.17 -7.24 -5.44
C ASP A 180 -16.86 -6.16 -4.58
N GLU A 181 -16.44 -4.89 -4.70
CA GLU A 181 -16.99 -3.77 -3.93
C GLU A 181 -18.43 -3.44 -4.37
N ALA A 182 -19.36 -3.34 -3.42
CA ALA A 182 -20.79 -3.11 -3.70
C ALA A 182 -21.07 -1.83 -4.52
N GLU A 183 -22.09 -1.88 -5.39
CA GLU A 183 -22.44 -0.79 -6.32
C GLU A 183 -22.92 0.50 -5.65
N ASP A 184 -23.48 0.41 -4.44
CA ASP A 184 -23.89 1.57 -3.66
C ASP A 184 -22.74 2.23 -2.89
N SER A 185 -21.58 1.56 -2.79
CA SER A 185 -20.43 1.97 -1.98
C SER A 185 -19.98 3.43 -2.21
N PRO A 186 -19.62 4.17 -1.15
CA PRO A 186 -18.96 5.47 -1.26
C PRO A 186 -17.67 5.43 -2.11
N ARG A 187 -16.95 4.29 -2.15
CA ARG A 187 -15.71 4.14 -2.94
C ARG A 187 -15.95 4.32 -4.44
N ARG A 188 -17.15 3.99 -4.95
CA ARG A 188 -17.54 4.18 -6.36
C ARG A 188 -17.92 5.63 -6.71
N LYS A 189 -18.01 6.52 -5.71
CA LYS A 189 -18.50 7.92 -5.84
C LYS A 189 -17.50 8.97 -5.36
N GLN A 190 -16.55 8.60 -4.51
CA GLN A 190 -15.48 9.47 -4.04
C GLN A 190 -14.27 9.47 -4.98
N ALA A 191 -13.39 10.45 -4.82
CA ALA A 191 -12.11 10.52 -5.52
C ALA A 191 -11.05 9.67 -4.78
N GLY A 192 -10.67 8.51 -5.34
CA GLY A 192 -9.70 7.57 -4.75
C GLY A 192 -10.33 6.40 -3.97
N VAL A 193 -9.56 5.32 -3.79
CA VAL A 193 -10.05 4.00 -3.33
C VAL A 193 -9.96 3.77 -1.82
N TYR A 194 -9.54 4.76 -1.04
CA TYR A 194 -9.37 4.65 0.42
C TYR A 194 -10.68 4.28 1.14
N THR A 195 -10.59 3.48 2.22
CA THR A 195 -11.77 3.04 3.01
C THR A 195 -11.32 2.47 4.37
N SER A 196 -12.26 2.15 5.27
CA SER A 196 -11.93 1.38 6.48
C SER A 196 -12.99 0.34 6.84
N TYR A 197 -12.55 -0.72 7.51
CA TYR A 197 -13.37 -1.85 7.98
C TYR A 197 -13.16 -2.05 9.48
N LEU A 198 -14.18 -2.54 10.19
CA LEU A 198 -14.13 -2.83 11.63
C LEU A 198 -14.63 -4.25 11.90
N PHE A 199 -13.70 -5.12 12.28
CA PHE A 199 -13.94 -6.53 12.61
C PHE A 199 -13.99 -6.74 14.12
N GLY A 200 -14.63 -7.82 14.56
CA GLY A 200 -14.74 -8.22 15.96
C GLY A 200 -15.72 -7.38 16.83
N PRO A 201 -16.20 -7.96 17.95
CA PRO A 201 -16.88 -7.24 19.02
C PRO A 201 -15.88 -6.49 19.92
N LYS A 202 -16.37 -5.48 20.65
CA LYS A 202 -15.58 -4.71 21.64
C LYS A 202 -14.75 -5.63 22.56
N GLY A 203 -13.47 -5.30 22.75
CA GLY A 203 -12.49 -6.15 23.46
C GLY A 203 -11.71 -7.09 22.54
N LYS A 204 -12.14 -7.27 21.28
CA LYS A 204 -11.46 -8.09 20.25
C LYS A 204 -11.55 -7.43 18.86
N GLN A 205 -11.49 -6.10 18.77
CA GLN A 205 -11.70 -5.35 17.53
C GLN A 205 -10.42 -5.12 16.74
N VAL A 206 -10.49 -5.40 15.44
CA VAL A 206 -9.47 -5.00 14.46
C VAL A 206 -10.09 -3.96 13.54
N LYS A 207 -9.59 -2.73 13.58
CA LYS A 207 -9.85 -1.75 12.53
C LYS A 207 -8.77 -1.87 11.46
N VAL A 208 -9.17 -1.89 10.19
CA VAL A 208 -8.26 -1.79 9.05
C VAL A 208 -8.57 -0.52 8.29
N ILE A 209 -7.59 0.37 8.15
CA ILE A 209 -7.66 1.62 7.39
C ILE A 209 -6.84 1.41 6.12
N LEU A 210 -7.49 1.42 4.96
CA LEU A 210 -6.83 1.31 3.65
C LEU A 210 -6.57 2.69 3.09
N LEU A 211 -5.30 3.03 2.86
CA LEU A 211 -4.91 4.27 2.21
C LEU A 211 -4.81 4.10 0.69
N ASP A 212 -5.25 5.14 0.00
CA ASP A 212 -4.86 5.44 -1.39
C ASP A 212 -3.65 6.38 -1.35
N THR A 213 -2.62 6.05 -2.11
CA THR A 213 -1.32 6.72 -2.18
C THR A 213 -1.04 7.27 -3.58
N ARG A 214 -2.03 7.18 -4.49
CA ARG A 214 -1.87 7.41 -5.93
C ARG A 214 -2.80 8.52 -6.44
N TYR A 215 -4.11 8.44 -6.16
CA TYR A 215 -5.12 9.29 -6.81
C TYR A 215 -4.89 10.80 -6.63
N HIS A 216 -4.46 11.20 -5.44
CA HIS A 216 -4.22 12.59 -5.03
C HIS A 216 -2.74 12.95 -4.93
N ARG A 217 -1.82 11.99 -5.14
CA ARG A 217 -0.39 12.17 -4.91
C ARG A 217 0.20 13.18 -5.89
N ASP A 218 0.96 14.14 -5.38
CA ASP A 218 1.76 15.05 -6.21
C ASP A 218 2.91 14.31 -6.93
N PRO A 219 3.46 14.86 -8.03
CA PRO A 219 4.62 14.28 -8.69
C PRO A 219 5.78 14.00 -7.74
N LEU A 220 6.51 12.91 -7.98
CA LEU A 220 7.70 12.58 -7.22
C LEU A 220 8.72 13.72 -7.26
N PHE A 221 9.57 13.79 -6.22
CA PHE A 221 10.56 14.86 -6.01
C PHE A 221 9.96 16.27 -5.76
N SER A 222 8.63 16.41 -5.63
CA SER A 222 7.99 17.61 -5.08
C SER A 222 7.91 17.59 -3.54
N ASP A 223 7.51 18.71 -2.94
CA ASP A 223 7.15 18.81 -1.52
C ASP A 223 5.62 18.79 -1.28
N GLY A 224 4.87 18.25 -2.25
CA GLY A 224 3.41 18.20 -2.29
C GLY A 224 2.77 17.12 -1.40
N SER A 225 1.53 16.74 -1.73
CA SER A 225 0.72 15.83 -0.91
C SER A 225 0.80 14.38 -1.38
N ILE A 226 0.58 13.41 -0.47
CA ILE A 226 0.28 12.01 -0.84
C ILE A 226 -1.24 11.79 -0.90
N LEU A 227 -1.94 12.07 0.21
CA LEU A 227 -3.37 11.73 0.35
C LEU A 227 -4.32 12.81 -0.20
N GLY A 228 -3.87 14.06 -0.30
CA GLY A 228 -4.74 15.19 -0.63
C GLY A 228 -5.74 15.54 0.49
N ASN A 229 -6.40 16.69 0.35
CA ASN A 229 -7.19 17.29 1.44
C ASN A 229 -8.48 16.52 1.80
N SER A 230 -9.08 15.79 0.86
CA SER A 230 -10.26 14.96 1.10
C SER A 230 -9.95 13.78 2.02
N GLN A 231 -8.94 13.00 1.65
CA GLN A 231 -8.52 11.80 2.34
C GLN A 231 -7.83 12.10 3.67
N TRP A 232 -7.04 13.18 3.76
CA TRP A 232 -6.48 13.62 5.06
C TRP A 232 -7.57 13.91 6.09
N ARG A 233 -8.61 14.68 5.71
CA ARG A 233 -9.76 14.96 6.59
C ARG A 233 -10.55 13.71 6.92
N TRP A 234 -10.58 12.72 6.03
CA TRP A 234 -11.20 11.42 6.30
C TRP A 234 -10.39 10.61 7.31
N LEU A 235 -9.08 10.43 7.08
CA LEU A 235 -8.17 9.71 7.97
C LEU A 235 -8.17 10.30 9.40
N GLU A 236 -8.23 11.63 9.50
CA GLU A 236 -8.41 12.35 10.77
C GLU A 236 -9.70 11.95 11.50
N ARG A 237 -10.83 11.84 10.80
CA ARG A 237 -12.08 11.31 11.40
C ARG A 237 -11.98 9.83 11.73
N GLU A 238 -11.29 9.02 10.91
CA GLU A 238 -11.16 7.58 11.17
C GLU A 238 -10.31 7.24 12.39
N LEU A 239 -9.33 8.09 12.71
CA LEU A 239 -8.44 7.99 13.87
C LEU A 239 -9.03 8.66 15.14
N ASN A 240 -9.76 9.78 14.99
CA ASN A 240 -10.46 10.44 16.11
C ASN A 240 -11.83 9.80 16.43
N GLY A 241 -12.34 8.92 15.57
CA GLY A 241 -13.57 8.13 15.81
C GLY A 241 -13.39 7.02 16.85
N PRO A 242 -14.41 6.16 17.05
CA PRO A 242 -14.38 5.07 18.02
C PRO A 242 -13.11 4.21 17.91
N GLY A 243 -12.43 4.03 19.04
CA GLY A 243 -11.22 3.21 19.13
C GLY A 243 -11.50 1.71 19.01
N SER A 244 -10.46 0.97 18.64
CA SER A 244 -10.41 -0.50 18.58
C SER A 244 -9.13 -0.98 19.27
N GLU A 245 -9.08 -2.25 19.66
CA GLU A 245 -7.90 -2.82 20.31
C GLU A 245 -6.68 -2.90 19.36
N ILE A 246 -6.91 -3.14 18.05
CA ILE A 246 -5.91 -3.06 16.99
C ILE A 246 -6.38 -2.08 15.89
N THR A 247 -5.47 -1.27 15.33
CA THR A 247 -5.68 -0.46 14.13
C THR A 247 -4.55 -0.69 13.12
N ILE A 248 -4.82 -1.40 12.05
CA ILE A 248 -3.88 -1.61 10.94
C ILE A 248 -4.06 -0.47 9.94
N ILE A 249 -2.98 0.25 9.61
CA ILE A 249 -2.97 1.23 8.53
C ILE A 249 -2.23 0.63 7.33
N ALA A 250 -2.97 0.23 6.31
CA ALA A 250 -2.41 -0.29 5.07
C ALA A 250 -2.04 0.85 4.12
N SER A 251 -0.80 0.86 3.67
CA SER A 251 -0.25 1.75 2.65
C SER A 251 0.28 0.89 1.50
N SER A 252 0.28 1.39 0.26
CA SER A 252 0.91 0.65 -0.83
C SER A 252 2.44 0.79 -0.76
N ILE A 253 2.94 2.03 -0.73
CA ILE A 253 4.35 2.36 -0.53
C ILE A 253 4.75 2.30 0.95
N GLN A 254 6.03 2.05 1.26
CA GLN A 254 6.56 1.98 2.62
C GLN A 254 6.36 3.28 3.40
N VAL A 255 6.01 3.19 4.69
CA VAL A 255 5.76 4.34 5.57
C VAL A 255 7.04 4.75 6.31
N ILE A 256 7.62 3.81 7.05
CA ILE A 256 8.76 4.08 7.95
C ILE A 256 10.09 4.06 7.20
N SER A 257 10.31 3.05 6.35
CA SER A 257 11.55 2.91 5.59
C SER A 257 11.77 4.06 4.59
N ASN A 258 13.02 4.41 4.33
CA ASN A 258 13.39 5.33 3.26
C ASN A 258 14.68 4.86 2.55
N LEU A 259 14.67 3.62 2.05
CA LEU A 259 15.82 2.98 1.40
C LEU A 259 16.43 3.82 0.26
N SER A 260 15.60 4.60 -0.44
CA SER A 260 16.00 5.59 -1.45
C SER A 260 16.95 6.68 -0.93
N ALA A 261 17.05 6.90 0.39
CA ALA A 261 18.00 7.83 0.98
C ALA A 261 19.44 7.27 1.00
N THR A 262 19.60 5.95 1.12
CA THR A 262 20.90 5.24 1.23
C THR A 262 21.30 4.44 -0.02
N THR A 263 20.39 4.30 -1.00
CA THR A 263 20.66 3.64 -2.29
C THR A 263 20.81 4.62 -3.47
N ALA A 264 20.42 5.88 -3.33
CA ALA A 264 20.64 6.91 -4.35
C ALA A 264 22.15 7.19 -4.57
N PRO A 265 22.60 7.47 -5.80
CA PRO A 265 21.82 7.60 -7.03
C PRO A 265 21.61 6.29 -7.80
N LEU A 266 22.00 5.12 -7.25
CA LEU A 266 21.98 3.84 -7.95
C LEU A 266 20.57 3.28 -8.10
N PHE A 267 19.77 3.37 -7.05
CA PHE A 267 18.38 2.93 -7.00
C PHE A 267 17.51 3.96 -6.27
N SER A 268 16.21 3.94 -6.58
CA SER A 268 15.17 4.68 -5.87
C SER A 268 13.88 3.88 -5.95
N MET A 269 13.12 3.90 -4.87
CA MET A 269 11.77 3.35 -4.68
C MET A 269 10.84 4.45 -4.14
N GLU A 270 9.53 4.21 -4.17
CA GLU A 270 8.57 5.10 -3.52
C GLU A 270 8.40 4.76 -2.04
N ALA A 271 8.19 5.81 -1.24
CA ALA A 271 7.96 5.71 0.20
C ALA A 271 7.40 7.05 0.71
N TRP A 272 6.73 7.03 1.85
CA TRP A 272 6.39 8.25 2.59
C TRP A 272 7.64 9.06 2.97
N GLY A 273 8.81 8.41 3.10
CA GLY A 273 10.10 9.06 3.27
C GLY A 273 10.52 9.99 2.10
N ARG A 274 9.84 9.92 0.95
CA ARG A 274 10.02 10.82 -0.20
C ARG A 274 9.24 12.14 -0.04
N PHE A 275 8.18 12.14 0.78
CA PHE A 275 7.34 13.31 1.11
C PHE A 275 7.40 13.60 2.63
N PRO A 276 8.55 14.07 3.15
CA PRO A 276 8.79 14.12 4.60
C PRO A 276 7.77 14.94 5.40
N LYS A 277 7.20 16.00 4.80
CA LYS A 277 6.13 16.82 5.40
C LYS A 277 4.86 15.99 5.67
N GLU A 278 4.44 15.18 4.71
CA GLU A 278 3.23 14.35 4.81
C GLU A 278 3.45 13.15 5.75
N ARG A 279 4.67 12.61 5.79
CA ARG A 279 5.05 11.59 6.78
C ARG A 279 5.06 12.13 8.21
N GLU A 280 5.64 13.31 8.42
CA GLU A 280 5.62 13.98 9.73
C GLU A 280 4.17 14.30 10.16
N ARG A 281 3.32 14.72 9.22
CA ARG A 281 1.88 14.93 9.43
C ARG A 281 1.14 13.65 9.83
N LEU A 282 1.48 12.50 9.23
CA LEU A 282 0.91 11.20 9.61
C LEU A 282 1.23 10.85 11.06
N TYR A 283 2.51 10.96 11.45
CA TYR A 283 2.95 10.69 12.82
C TYR A 283 2.33 11.66 13.84
N LYS A 284 2.28 12.96 13.51
CA LYS A 284 1.60 13.98 14.34
C LYS A 284 0.11 13.67 14.53
N LEU A 285 -0.59 13.24 13.49
CA LEU A 285 -2.01 12.85 13.57
C LEU A 285 -2.21 11.58 14.40
N ILE A 286 -1.31 10.59 14.26
CA ILE A 286 -1.35 9.37 15.08
C ILE A 286 -1.18 9.71 16.56
N ASP A 287 -0.15 10.49 16.93
CA ASP A 287 0.00 10.89 18.34
C ASP A 287 -1.14 11.79 18.82
N SER A 288 -1.61 12.76 18.04
CA SER A 288 -2.69 13.66 18.46
C SER A 288 -4.03 12.95 18.65
N SER A 289 -4.31 11.90 17.86
CA SER A 289 -5.52 11.07 18.01
C SER A 289 -5.59 10.27 19.31
N LYS A 290 -4.45 10.09 19.99
CA LYS A 290 -4.33 9.31 21.24
C LYS A 290 -4.89 7.88 21.14
N ARG A 291 -4.92 7.31 19.93
CA ARG A 291 -5.33 5.93 19.67
C ARG A 291 -4.20 4.93 19.93
N ASN A 292 -4.55 3.78 20.50
CA ASN A 292 -3.66 2.64 20.74
C ASN A 292 -3.65 1.66 19.55
N GLY A 293 -2.71 0.72 19.54
CA GLY A 293 -2.75 -0.46 18.66
C GLY A 293 -2.42 -0.17 17.19
N ILE A 294 -1.80 0.96 16.87
CA ILE A 294 -1.49 1.34 15.48
C ILE A 294 -0.17 0.72 15.01
N PHE A 295 -0.22 0.05 13.87
CA PHE A 295 0.94 -0.32 13.06
C PHE A 295 0.60 -0.30 11.56
N PHE A 296 1.63 -0.29 10.72
CA PHE A 296 1.52 -0.24 9.27
C PHE A 296 1.80 -1.59 8.62
N ILE A 297 1.21 -1.79 7.44
CA ILE A 297 1.61 -2.83 6.47
C ILE A 297 1.80 -2.19 5.09
N SER A 298 2.81 -2.64 4.35
CA SER A 298 3.26 -2.00 3.10
C SER A 298 3.72 -2.96 1.98
N GLY A 299 3.84 -2.43 0.77
CA GLY A 299 4.15 -3.10 -0.51
C GLY A 299 5.25 -2.39 -1.32
N ASP A 300 5.02 -2.07 -2.60
CA ASP A 300 5.92 -1.42 -3.60
C ASP A 300 7.25 -2.16 -3.90
N VAL A 301 8.13 -2.31 -2.92
CA VAL A 301 9.60 -2.40 -3.10
C VAL A 301 10.18 -3.75 -3.59
N HIS A 302 9.36 -4.72 -3.98
CA HIS A 302 9.73 -6.09 -4.38
C HIS A 302 10.57 -6.90 -3.36
N PHE A 303 10.51 -6.57 -2.07
CA PHE A 303 11.06 -7.40 -1.00
C PHE A 303 10.21 -7.34 0.28
N GLY A 304 10.44 -8.29 1.19
CA GLY A 304 9.92 -8.24 2.55
C GLY A 304 10.92 -7.64 3.54
N GLU A 305 10.49 -6.72 4.41
CA GLU A 305 11.22 -6.29 5.60
C GLU A 305 10.29 -5.87 6.75
N ILE A 306 10.84 -5.72 7.96
CA ILE A 306 10.14 -5.14 9.12
C ILE A 306 10.95 -3.93 9.61
N THR A 307 10.28 -2.79 9.78
CA THR A 307 10.87 -1.57 10.35
C THR A 307 10.07 -1.08 11.57
N ARG A 308 10.71 -0.27 12.43
CA ARG A 308 10.17 0.25 13.69
C ARG A 308 10.62 1.70 13.92
N TYR A 309 9.71 2.57 14.37
CA TYR A 309 9.96 3.97 14.71
C TYR A 309 9.38 4.33 16.09
N ASP A 310 10.26 4.59 17.05
CA ASP A 310 9.93 4.91 18.44
C ASP A 310 9.72 6.42 18.66
N CYS A 311 10.16 7.25 17.71
CA CYS A 311 10.05 8.71 17.77
C CYS A 311 8.81 9.27 17.04
N GLY A 312 7.91 8.41 16.52
CA GLY A 312 6.71 8.83 15.79
C GLY A 312 5.50 9.14 16.67
N CYS A 313 5.30 8.40 17.76
CA CYS A 313 4.26 8.68 18.74
C CYS A 313 4.71 8.23 20.15
N GLN A 314 3.78 7.93 21.06
CA GLN A 314 4.08 7.53 22.45
C GLN A 314 4.31 6.03 22.66
N TYR A 315 4.36 5.24 21.59
CA TYR A 315 4.67 3.81 21.56
C TYR A 315 5.37 3.48 20.22
N PRO A 316 6.07 2.33 20.08
CA PRO A 316 6.75 1.97 18.85
C PRO A 316 5.78 1.73 17.69
N LEU A 317 5.94 2.49 16.60
CA LEU A 317 5.23 2.22 15.35
C LEU A 317 6.00 1.19 14.55
N TYR A 318 5.37 0.07 14.19
CA TYR A 318 5.93 -0.92 13.27
C TYR A 318 5.40 -0.71 11.85
N ASP A 319 6.20 -1.05 10.84
CA ASP A 319 5.80 -1.11 9.43
C ASP A 319 6.35 -2.41 8.84
N ILE A 320 5.44 -3.31 8.45
CA ILE A 320 5.76 -4.63 7.92
C ILE A 320 5.49 -4.63 6.42
N THR A 321 6.57 -4.58 5.65
CA THR A 321 6.53 -4.59 4.19
C THR A 321 6.50 -6.03 3.70
N SER A 322 5.49 -6.41 2.93
CA SER A 322 5.46 -7.68 2.19
C SER A 322 5.21 -7.40 0.72
N SER A 323 6.30 -7.05 0.03
CA SER A 323 6.28 -6.83 -1.40
C SER A 323 6.90 -8.00 -2.14
N GLY A 324 6.20 -8.48 -3.17
CA GLY A 324 6.64 -9.60 -4.00
C GLY A 324 5.93 -10.92 -3.71
N LEU A 325 4.60 -10.95 -3.78
CA LEU A 325 3.84 -12.20 -3.93
C LEU A 325 4.32 -13.00 -5.16
N THR A 326 4.76 -12.29 -6.22
CA THR A 326 5.39 -12.88 -7.41
C THR A 326 6.64 -12.12 -7.87
N GLN A 327 6.59 -10.79 -7.93
CA GLN A 327 7.71 -9.95 -8.34
C GLN A 327 8.59 -9.65 -7.13
N ALA A 328 9.52 -10.56 -6.84
CA ALA A 328 10.52 -10.36 -5.81
C ALA A 328 11.88 -9.99 -6.43
N VAL A 329 12.66 -9.12 -5.80
CA VAL A 329 13.86 -8.50 -6.38
C VAL A 329 14.95 -9.52 -6.77
N GLU A 330 15.07 -10.64 -6.08
CA GLU A 330 15.98 -11.73 -6.47
C GLU A 330 15.47 -12.60 -7.63
N LYS A 331 14.21 -12.42 -8.08
CA LYS A 331 13.70 -12.98 -9.34
C LYS A 331 13.95 -12.07 -10.54
N ALA A 332 14.25 -10.79 -10.30
CA ALA A 332 14.57 -9.82 -11.37
C ALA A 332 16.00 -9.97 -11.94
N VAL A 333 16.82 -10.86 -11.36
CA VAL A 333 18.19 -11.16 -11.80
C VAL A 333 18.39 -12.66 -12.04
N PRO A 334 19.36 -13.08 -12.86
CA PRO A 334 19.79 -14.48 -12.93
C PRO A 334 20.13 -15.03 -11.54
N SER A 335 19.75 -16.28 -11.25
CA SER A 335 19.85 -16.83 -9.89
C SER A 335 21.28 -16.93 -9.35
N SER A 336 22.29 -17.02 -10.22
CA SER A 336 23.71 -16.93 -9.86
C SER A 336 24.12 -15.54 -9.33
N LEU A 337 23.37 -14.49 -9.66
CA LEU A 337 23.63 -13.11 -9.23
C LEU A 337 22.80 -12.68 -8.01
N ALA A 338 21.79 -13.47 -7.60
CA ALA A 338 20.95 -13.16 -6.44
C ALA A 338 21.74 -12.99 -5.13
N PHE A 339 22.89 -13.66 -4.99
CA PHE A 339 23.81 -13.46 -3.87
C PHE A 339 24.31 -12.00 -3.76
N PHE A 340 24.60 -11.33 -4.87
CA PHE A 340 25.06 -9.94 -4.84
C PHE A 340 23.98 -8.99 -4.32
N LEU A 341 22.70 -9.25 -4.60
CA LEU A 341 21.60 -8.47 -4.02
C LEU A 341 21.54 -8.61 -2.50
N ARG A 342 21.79 -9.82 -1.96
CA ARG A 342 21.86 -10.05 -0.50
C ARG A 342 23.07 -9.36 0.13
N VAL A 343 24.21 -9.31 -0.56
CA VAL A 343 25.39 -8.54 -0.12
C VAL A 343 25.10 -7.04 -0.14
N ILE A 344 24.46 -6.51 -1.19
CA ILE A 344 24.04 -5.10 -1.26
C ILE A 344 23.07 -4.78 -0.10
N ALA A 345 22.05 -5.61 0.12
CA ALA A 345 21.08 -5.42 1.21
C ALA A 345 21.68 -5.51 2.63
N TRP A 346 22.87 -6.12 2.78
CA TRP A 346 23.65 -6.13 4.02
C TRP A 346 24.57 -4.89 4.15
N LEU A 347 25.06 -4.35 3.03
CA LEU A 347 25.91 -3.14 3.00
C LEU A 347 25.12 -1.83 3.08
N VAL A 348 23.85 -1.81 2.67
CA VAL A 348 22.99 -0.62 2.77
C VAL A 348 22.59 -0.36 4.22
N PRO A 349 22.88 0.83 4.80
CA PRO A 349 22.41 1.18 6.12
C PRO A 349 20.88 1.29 6.18
N SER A 350 20.28 0.69 7.21
CA SER A 350 18.93 1.01 7.68
C SER A 350 18.98 1.20 9.20
N THR A 351 18.59 2.38 9.66
CA THR A 351 18.45 2.74 11.09
C THR A 351 17.11 2.29 11.68
N MET A 352 16.20 1.86 10.80
CA MET A 352 14.79 1.62 11.09
C MET A 352 14.43 0.13 11.13
N ARG A 353 15.25 -0.74 10.51
CA ARG A 353 14.96 -2.18 10.41
C ARG A 353 14.96 -2.87 11.77
N VAL A 354 14.08 -3.84 11.94
CA VAL A 354 14.04 -4.70 13.13
C VAL A 354 14.91 -5.93 12.86
N PHE A 355 16.01 -6.05 13.63
CA PHE A 355 16.85 -7.23 13.62
C PHE A 355 16.40 -8.21 14.71
N GLY A 356 16.27 -9.49 14.38
CA GLY A 356 15.77 -10.52 15.29
C GLY A 356 16.17 -11.94 14.88
N PRO A 357 15.97 -12.93 15.76
CA PRO A 357 16.43 -14.32 15.55
C PRO A 357 15.74 -15.02 14.37
N TYR A 358 14.57 -14.54 13.95
CA TYR A 358 13.82 -15.07 12.83
C TYR A 358 14.30 -14.57 11.45
N CYS A 359 15.29 -13.67 11.38
CA CYS A 359 15.81 -13.18 10.11
C CYS A 359 16.62 -14.26 9.38
N ARG A 360 16.08 -14.78 8.27
CA ARG A 360 16.73 -15.80 7.43
C ARG A 360 18.04 -15.31 6.77
N TYR A 361 18.23 -13.99 6.61
CA TYR A 361 19.45 -13.37 6.08
C TYR A 361 19.96 -12.26 6.99
N ARG A 362 21.29 -12.02 7.00
CA ARG A 362 21.98 -11.02 7.84
C ARG A 362 21.45 -9.58 7.68
N SER A 363 20.86 -9.26 6.54
CA SER A 363 20.26 -7.96 6.25
C SER A 363 18.90 -7.74 6.93
N CYS A 364 18.22 -8.80 7.40
CA CYS A 364 16.80 -8.82 7.76
C CYS A 364 15.85 -8.36 6.62
N THR A 365 16.32 -8.39 5.37
CA THR A 365 15.51 -8.20 4.15
C THR A 365 15.40 -9.52 3.42
N TYR A 366 14.21 -9.86 2.92
CA TYR A 366 13.95 -11.09 2.16
C TYR A 366 13.51 -10.76 0.73
N GLY A 367 14.42 -10.91 -0.23
CA GLY A 367 14.21 -10.55 -1.65
C GLY A 367 13.62 -11.67 -2.53
N GLN A 368 13.09 -12.74 -1.93
CA GLN A 368 12.41 -13.85 -2.63
C GLN A 368 10.88 -13.77 -2.38
N PRO A 369 10.05 -14.52 -3.15
CA PRO A 369 8.60 -14.38 -3.06
C PRO A 369 8.06 -14.66 -1.65
N ASN A 370 7.21 -13.77 -1.17
CA ASN A 370 6.77 -13.72 0.22
C ASN A 370 5.34 -13.20 0.40
N PHE A 371 4.76 -13.48 1.56
CA PHE A 371 3.50 -12.88 2.03
C PHE A 371 3.61 -12.50 3.52
N GLY A 372 2.84 -11.51 3.94
CA GLY A 372 2.71 -11.10 5.34
C GLY A 372 1.62 -11.90 6.05
N ALA A 373 1.88 -12.29 7.30
CA ALA A 373 0.98 -13.09 8.12
C ALA A 373 0.89 -12.52 9.55
N ILE A 374 -0.30 -12.06 9.95
CA ILE A 374 -0.61 -11.55 11.30
C ILE A 374 -1.45 -12.60 12.02
N GLN A 375 -1.04 -12.93 13.25
CA GLN A 375 -1.78 -13.78 14.18
C GLN A 375 -2.02 -13.02 15.48
N VAL A 376 -3.29 -12.91 15.88
CA VAL A 376 -3.69 -12.34 17.16
C VAL A 376 -4.12 -13.47 18.10
N ASP A 377 -3.43 -13.62 19.23
CA ASP A 377 -3.93 -14.43 20.34
C ASP A 377 -4.84 -13.55 21.22
N TRP A 378 -6.14 -13.68 20.97
CA TRP A 378 -7.19 -13.02 21.75
C TRP A 378 -7.52 -13.72 23.08
N ASN A 379 -6.82 -14.80 23.42
CA ASN A 379 -7.04 -15.61 24.62
C ASN A 379 -5.87 -15.50 25.62
N SER A 380 -4.67 -15.09 25.16
CA SER A 380 -3.60 -14.69 26.06
C SER A 380 -3.94 -13.40 26.81
N ILE A 381 -3.41 -13.25 28.03
CA ILE A 381 -3.57 -12.05 28.86
C ILE A 381 -2.17 -11.58 29.31
N PRO A 382 -1.70 -10.40 28.87
CA PRO A 382 -2.29 -9.56 27.82
C PRO A 382 -2.30 -10.26 26.44
N GLN A 383 -3.11 -9.74 25.53
CA GLN A 383 -3.25 -10.25 24.17
C GLN A 383 -1.91 -10.17 23.43
N ARG A 384 -1.59 -11.17 22.61
CA ARG A 384 -0.30 -11.28 21.92
C ARG A 384 -0.48 -11.13 20.41
N LEU A 385 0.44 -10.42 19.77
CA LEU A 385 0.43 -10.15 18.34
C LEU A 385 1.73 -10.67 17.72
N LYS A 386 1.61 -11.71 16.88
CA LYS A 386 2.73 -12.27 16.12
C LYS A 386 2.58 -11.88 14.65
N ILE A 387 3.55 -11.14 14.13
CA ILE A 387 3.57 -10.71 12.72
C ILE A 387 4.82 -11.29 12.05
N GLU A 388 4.61 -12.01 10.95
CA GLU A 388 5.66 -12.74 10.24
C GLU A 388 5.63 -12.41 8.75
N LEU A 389 6.80 -12.33 8.14
CA LEU A 389 6.96 -12.51 6.70
C LEU A 389 7.20 -14.00 6.45
N ARG A 390 6.53 -14.55 5.44
CA ARG A 390 6.57 -15.98 5.12
C ARG A 390 6.86 -16.24 3.67
N ASP A 391 7.54 -17.34 3.38
CA ASP A 391 7.91 -17.74 2.01
C ASP A 391 6.87 -18.63 1.31
N LEU A 392 7.24 -19.10 0.12
CA LEU A 392 6.50 -20.06 -0.72
C LEU A 392 6.13 -21.39 -0.02
N ASN A 393 6.81 -21.78 1.07
CA ASN A 393 6.51 -22.99 1.84
C ASN A 393 5.60 -22.69 3.07
N GLY A 394 5.42 -21.40 3.38
CA GLY A 394 4.79 -20.91 4.59
C GLY A 394 5.75 -20.79 5.79
N GLU A 395 7.06 -20.91 5.59
CA GLU A 395 8.07 -20.76 6.64
C GLU A 395 8.33 -19.28 6.95
N SER A 396 8.58 -18.98 8.23
CA SER A 396 8.93 -17.63 8.71
C SER A 396 10.33 -17.22 8.24
N VAL A 397 10.47 -16.02 7.67
CA VAL A 397 11.74 -15.49 7.12
C VAL A 397 12.24 -14.22 7.81
N ALA A 398 11.32 -13.55 8.50
CA ALA A 398 11.51 -12.46 9.45
C ALA A 398 10.20 -12.33 10.25
N GLY A 399 10.27 -11.85 11.50
CA GLY A 399 9.06 -11.70 12.31
C GLY A 399 9.28 -10.95 13.61
N VAL A 400 8.19 -10.41 14.13
CA VAL A 400 8.08 -9.77 15.44
C VAL A 400 6.93 -10.41 16.22
N ASP A 401 7.09 -10.51 17.53
CA ASP A 401 6.15 -11.17 18.43
C ASP A 401 6.12 -10.41 19.74
N PHE A 402 5.05 -9.65 19.96
CA PHE A 402 4.95 -8.64 21.03
C PHE A 402 3.56 -8.65 21.68
N LEU A 403 3.48 -8.06 22.87
CA LEU A 403 2.22 -7.92 23.61
C LEU A 403 1.46 -6.70 23.09
N LEU A 404 0.14 -6.80 22.91
CA LEU A 404 -0.68 -5.69 22.41
C LEU A 404 -0.63 -4.45 23.34
N SER A 405 -0.29 -4.65 24.61
CA SER A 405 0.02 -3.59 25.56
C SER A 405 1.20 -2.71 25.13
N GLU A 406 2.17 -3.21 24.38
CA GLU A 406 3.32 -2.43 23.89
C GLU A 406 2.90 -1.30 22.93
N LEU A 407 1.76 -1.44 22.25
CA LEU A 407 1.18 -0.41 21.39
C LEU A 407 0.19 0.53 22.13
N GLN A 408 0.36 0.71 23.44
CA GLN A 408 -0.49 1.58 24.26
C GLN A 408 0.22 2.87 24.67
N LEU A 409 -0.54 3.96 24.77
CA LEU A 409 -0.06 5.24 25.31
C LEU A 409 0.61 5.06 26.69
N GLY A 410 1.73 5.74 26.89
CA GLY A 410 2.51 5.67 28.11
C GLY A 410 3.67 4.67 28.04
N ASN A 411 3.59 3.66 27.16
CA ASN A 411 4.72 2.74 26.87
C ASN A 411 5.77 3.39 25.94
N LYS A 412 6.20 4.60 26.33
CA LYS A 412 7.40 5.23 25.81
C LYS A 412 8.61 4.39 26.20
N HIS A 413 9.17 3.65 25.25
CA HIS A 413 10.60 3.33 25.33
C HIS A 413 11.35 4.66 25.49
N MET A 414 12.04 4.85 26.62
CA MET A 414 12.64 6.14 26.98
C MET A 414 13.95 6.43 26.22
N THR A 415 13.89 6.44 24.88
CA THR A 415 14.82 7.16 24.02
C THR A 415 14.62 8.68 24.16
N SER A 416 14.86 9.18 25.38
CA SER A 416 15.23 10.59 25.56
C SER A 416 16.32 10.94 24.56
N LYS A 417 16.24 12.11 23.90
CA LYS A 417 17.29 12.63 23.00
C LYS A 417 18.55 12.96 23.80
N ARG A 418 19.31 11.93 24.16
CA ARG A 418 20.55 12.01 24.94
C ARG A 418 21.72 12.35 24.02
N GLY A 419 21.96 13.65 23.90
CA GLY A 419 23.15 14.19 23.23
C GLY A 419 23.11 14.13 21.71
N TRP A 420 24.25 14.47 21.11
CA TRP A 420 24.47 14.43 19.67
C TRP A 420 24.93 13.02 19.28
N GLY A 421 24.04 12.23 18.67
CA GLY A 421 24.35 10.87 18.24
C GLY A 421 23.16 10.16 17.58
N TYR A 422 23.44 9.08 16.86
CA TYR A 422 22.44 8.28 16.17
C TYR A 422 21.62 7.44 17.16
N GLN A 423 20.29 7.49 17.04
CA GLN A 423 19.38 6.70 17.87
C GLN A 423 18.70 5.64 17.00
N HIS A 424 18.96 4.37 17.30
CA HIS A 424 18.30 3.22 16.67
C HIS A 424 16.78 3.35 16.78
N HIS A 425 16.04 3.06 15.70
CA HIS A 425 14.58 3.26 15.62
C HIS A 425 14.09 4.70 15.89
N CYS A 426 14.96 5.72 15.83
CA CYS A 426 14.61 7.13 16.07
C CYS A 426 15.28 8.15 15.12
N SER A 427 16.46 7.84 14.58
CA SER A 427 17.08 8.57 13.46
C SER A 427 16.65 7.95 12.13
N VAL A 428 16.20 8.75 11.16
CA VAL A 428 15.84 8.25 9.83
C VAL A 428 17.06 8.23 8.90
N GLU A 429 16.97 7.50 7.78
CA GLU A 429 18.10 7.25 6.87
C GLU A 429 18.67 8.52 6.23
N THR A 430 17.89 9.61 6.20
CA THR A 430 18.33 10.94 5.74
C THR A 430 19.26 11.65 6.72
N ASP A 431 19.23 11.29 8.00
CA ASP A 431 20.00 11.92 9.08
C ASP A 431 21.44 11.39 9.15
N LEU A 432 21.70 10.25 8.48
CA LEU A 432 23.01 9.58 8.46
C LEU A 432 24.11 10.48 7.87
N PRO A 433 25.38 10.32 8.32
CA PRO A 433 26.50 11.06 7.76
C PRO A 433 26.64 10.71 6.28
N TRP A 434 26.97 11.68 5.43
CA TRP A 434 27.06 11.48 3.97
C TRP A 434 27.96 10.30 3.58
N ILE A 435 29.01 10.01 4.35
CA ILE A 435 29.92 8.88 4.16
C ILE A 435 29.18 7.53 4.29
N LEU A 436 28.37 7.35 5.34
CA LEU A 436 27.57 6.13 5.52
C LEU A 436 26.42 6.09 4.51
N ARG A 437 25.74 7.23 4.34
CA ARG A 437 24.56 7.37 3.48
C ARG A 437 24.87 7.05 2.02
N TYR A 438 26.02 7.48 1.51
CA TYR A 438 26.46 7.20 0.13
C TYR A 438 27.52 6.10 0.03
N CYS A 439 27.70 5.29 1.08
CA CYS A 439 28.69 4.20 1.11
C CYS A 439 28.57 3.25 -0.09
N LEU A 440 27.34 2.80 -0.41
CA LEU A 440 27.08 1.95 -1.58
C LEU A 440 27.46 2.64 -2.90
N ALA A 441 27.21 3.95 -3.03
CA ALA A 441 27.58 4.72 -4.21
C ALA A 441 29.11 4.86 -4.34
N PHE A 442 29.83 5.12 -3.25
CA PHE A 442 31.30 5.17 -3.26
C PHE A 442 31.93 3.82 -3.60
N LEU A 443 31.39 2.72 -3.07
CA LEU A 443 31.83 1.36 -3.42
C LEU A 443 31.58 1.07 -4.92
N PHE A 444 30.40 1.41 -5.43
CA PHE A 444 30.05 1.20 -6.85
C PHE A 444 30.91 2.04 -7.80
N PHE A 445 30.95 3.37 -7.63
CA PHE A 445 31.72 4.25 -8.51
C PHE A 445 33.23 4.06 -8.35
N GLY A 446 33.71 3.68 -7.16
CA GLY A 446 35.08 3.25 -6.94
C GLY A 446 35.43 1.99 -7.73
N ALA A 447 34.61 0.94 -7.63
CA ALA A 447 34.80 -0.31 -8.39
C ALA A 447 34.74 -0.09 -9.91
N VAL A 448 33.80 0.74 -10.40
CA VAL A 448 33.71 1.14 -11.81
C VAL A 448 34.96 1.91 -12.26
N THR A 449 35.46 2.85 -11.45
CA THR A 449 36.68 3.60 -11.75
C THR A 449 37.90 2.69 -11.83
N VAL A 450 38.07 1.78 -10.88
CA VAL A 450 39.15 0.79 -10.90
C VAL A 450 39.05 -0.10 -12.13
N ALA A 451 37.87 -0.63 -12.46
CA ALA A 451 37.67 -1.47 -13.64
C ALA A 451 38.01 -0.74 -14.96
N ILE A 452 37.59 0.53 -15.10
CA ILE A 452 37.95 1.37 -16.25
C ILE A 452 39.48 1.56 -16.33
N MET A 453 40.13 1.88 -15.21
CA MET A 453 41.60 2.05 -15.17
C MET A 453 42.34 0.74 -15.53
N THR A 454 41.87 -0.41 -15.03
CA THR A 454 42.42 -1.73 -15.40
C THR A 454 42.25 -2.02 -16.89
N ILE A 455 41.09 -1.70 -17.49
CA ILE A 455 40.84 -1.86 -18.93
C ILE A 455 41.76 -0.94 -19.75
N VAL A 456 41.89 0.34 -19.37
CA VAL A 456 42.77 1.31 -20.05
C VAL A 456 44.24 0.87 -19.99
N LEU A 457 44.70 0.38 -18.84
CA LEU A 457 46.04 -0.18 -18.68
C LEU A 457 46.25 -1.42 -19.55
N LEU A 458 45.30 -2.37 -19.55
CA LEU A 458 45.38 -3.59 -20.33
C LEU A 458 45.37 -3.33 -21.84
N VAL A 459 44.53 -2.40 -22.33
CA VAL A 459 44.54 -1.95 -23.72
C VAL A 459 45.87 -1.26 -24.07
N SER A 460 46.39 -0.42 -23.17
CA SER A 460 47.69 0.26 -23.37
C SER A 460 48.86 -0.73 -23.47
N VAL A 461 48.86 -1.78 -22.64
CA VAL A 461 49.84 -2.87 -22.71
C VAL A 461 49.71 -3.64 -24.03
N ILE A 462 48.50 -4.01 -24.44
CA ILE A 462 48.25 -4.70 -25.73
C ILE A 462 48.73 -3.86 -26.91
N LEU A 463 48.44 -2.56 -26.93
CA LEU A 463 48.89 -1.64 -27.99
C LEU A 463 50.42 -1.46 -27.99
N SER A 464 51.05 -1.39 -26.81
CA SER A 464 52.51 -1.29 -26.69
C SER A 464 53.20 -2.55 -27.21
N VAL A 465 52.76 -3.73 -26.77
CA VAL A 465 53.27 -5.04 -27.21
C VAL A 465 53.02 -5.24 -28.71
N GLY A 466 51.83 -4.90 -29.21
CA GLY A 466 51.50 -4.94 -30.64
C GLY A 466 52.43 -4.07 -31.48
N ASN A 467 52.73 -2.84 -31.02
CA ASN A 467 53.69 -1.96 -31.68
C ASN A 467 55.13 -2.51 -31.65
N MET A 468 55.54 -3.22 -30.60
CA MET A 468 56.85 -3.91 -30.57
C MET A 468 56.92 -5.01 -31.63
N PHE A 469 55.88 -5.85 -31.75
CA PHE A 469 55.84 -6.88 -32.79
C PHE A 469 55.77 -6.30 -34.21
N LEU A 470 54.95 -5.27 -34.44
CA LEU A 470 54.85 -4.58 -35.74
C LEU A 470 56.16 -3.90 -36.16
N ARG A 471 56.97 -3.39 -35.22
CA ARG A 471 58.32 -2.90 -35.51
C ARG A 471 59.28 -4.04 -35.86
N LYS A 472 59.13 -5.21 -35.24
CA LYS A 472 59.99 -6.38 -35.48
C LYS A 472 59.71 -7.06 -36.84
N TYR A 473 58.50 -6.93 -37.38
CA TYR A 473 58.13 -7.36 -38.74
C TYR A 473 58.40 -6.30 -39.83
N LYS A 474 59.11 -5.21 -39.52
CA LYS A 474 59.47 -4.14 -40.47
C LYS A 474 60.97 -4.06 -40.76
N ILE A 475 61.67 -5.18 -40.59
CA ILE A 475 63.10 -5.35 -40.85
C ILE A 475 63.28 -6.64 -41.65
N ASP A 476 62.91 -6.57 -42.92
CA ASP A 476 63.30 -7.42 -44.06
C ASP A 476 63.05 -6.58 -45.33
#